data_AF-A0A023GIU6-F1
#
_entry.id   AF-A0A023GIU6-F1
#
_cell.length_a   1.000
_cell.length_b   1.000
_cell.length_c   1.000
_cell.angle_alpha   90.00
_cell.angle_beta   90.00
_cell.angle_gamma   90.00
#
_symmetry.space_group_name_H-M   'P 1'
#
loop_
_entity.id
_entity.type
_entity.pdbx_description
1 polymer ?
#
loop_
_entity_poly.entity_id
_entity_poly.type
_entity_poly.pdbx_seq_one_letter_code
_entity_poly.pdbx_strand_id
1 'polypeptide(L)'
;MRYLLRFAYLGTRYSGSQRQSSRPGTEHWTVQGAIEAALCQLGCLGDPVVVPASRTDAGVHATENAAHVDLRPKNLCQSFQPELLAAGLNILLARHSHDILVRDVLQVPEWFHARYLAQWRTYRYRVAVLKKAALLKHKRCADSIRAFLPLAELNRCHVVPALELDRAHEVMELLSGEHDFRSFKGSSRSDQDEVRSTVRDVTDFRLLPAAQPADNDPLYDQLDLWEFRICSRSFLYRQVRRMVSVVLHAASPHVPGADCLALVRSLLANPSKEAWPGGVRVVPACGLYLAQVHYDPAHLIGDAEMPEDVAEFYRTKPVAAIENEDENRDEGDDYRSEQALS
;
A
#
# COMPACT_ATOMS: atom_id res chain seq x y z
N MET A 1 -9.02 23.46 11.63
CA MET A 1 -7.61 23.39 11.20
C MET A 1 -7.38 22.02 10.60
N ARG A 2 -6.60 21.97 9.51
CA ARG A 2 -6.24 20.73 8.84
C ARG A 2 -4.90 20.20 9.35
N TYR A 3 -4.84 18.91 9.60
CA TYR A 3 -3.63 18.22 10.05
C TYR A 3 -3.29 17.09 9.09
N LEU A 4 -2.01 16.92 8.77
CA LEU A 4 -1.47 15.76 8.09
C LEU A 4 -0.89 14.81 9.14
N LEU A 5 -1.42 13.59 9.18
CA LEU A 5 -0.91 12.48 9.99
C LEU A 5 0.02 11.63 9.10
N ARG A 6 1.26 11.39 9.53
CA ARG A 6 2.13 10.34 8.96
C ARG A 6 2.11 9.14 9.88
N PHE A 7 1.85 7.95 9.35
CA PHE A 7 1.65 6.76 10.19
C PHE A 7 2.12 5.47 9.50
N ALA A 8 2.45 4.48 10.32
CA ALA A 8 2.86 3.14 9.92
C ALA A 8 1.88 2.11 10.49
N TYR A 9 1.74 0.95 9.85
CA TYR A 9 0.93 -0.14 10.39
C TYR A 9 1.31 -1.52 9.86
N LEU A 10 1.00 -2.54 10.66
CA LEU A 10 0.97 -3.93 10.19
C LEU A 10 -0.43 -4.27 9.69
N GLY A 11 -0.58 -4.48 8.38
CA GLY A 11 -1.90 -4.66 7.76
C GLY A 11 -2.56 -6.01 8.00
N THR A 12 -1.86 -6.99 8.56
CA THR A 12 -2.30 -8.40 8.65
C THR A 12 -3.54 -8.61 9.51
N ARG A 13 -3.85 -7.68 10.44
CA ARG A 13 -5.06 -7.73 11.27
C ARG A 13 -6.19 -6.84 10.75
N TYR A 14 -6.01 -6.19 9.60
CA TYR A 14 -6.95 -5.22 9.08
C TYR A 14 -7.53 -5.65 7.74
N SER A 15 -8.81 -5.35 7.53
CA SER A 15 -9.56 -5.57 6.27
C SER A 15 -9.24 -4.53 5.19
N GLY A 16 -8.07 -3.89 5.28
CA GLY A 16 -7.63 -2.79 4.43
C GLY A 16 -7.49 -1.49 5.19
N SER A 17 -7.00 -0.46 4.50
CA SER A 17 -6.80 0.84 5.13
C SER A 17 -8.07 1.68 5.20
N GLN A 18 -8.96 1.56 4.23
CA GLN A 18 -10.15 2.41 4.10
C GLN A 18 -11.29 1.83 4.94
N ARG A 19 -12.06 2.71 5.61
CA ARG A 19 -13.29 2.35 6.30
C ARG A 19 -14.35 1.85 5.32
N GLN A 20 -15.13 0.86 5.73
CA GLN A 20 -16.21 0.25 4.95
C GLN A 20 -17.59 0.67 5.49
N SER A 21 -17.68 1.00 6.78
CA SER A 21 -18.87 1.61 7.38
C SER A 21 -19.10 3.05 6.87
N SER A 22 -20.36 3.44 6.70
CA SER A 22 -20.72 4.85 6.44
C SER A 22 -20.52 5.76 7.66
N ARG A 23 -20.43 5.21 8.88
CA ARG A 23 -20.28 5.99 10.11
C ARG A 23 -18.83 5.98 10.64
N PRO A 24 -18.16 7.15 10.74
CA PRO A 24 -16.83 7.24 11.35
C PRO A 24 -16.77 6.64 12.76
N GLY A 25 -15.63 6.03 13.10
CA GLY A 25 -15.36 5.52 14.45
C GLY A 25 -16.19 4.30 14.91
N THR A 26 -17.06 3.75 14.04
CA THR A 26 -17.86 2.55 14.34
C THR A 26 -17.16 1.24 13.99
N GLU A 27 -16.09 1.35 13.20
CA GLU A 27 -15.31 0.24 12.66
C GLU A 27 -13.86 0.39 13.11
N HIS A 28 -13.27 -0.67 13.63
CA HIS A 28 -11.88 -0.68 14.12
C HIS A 28 -11.05 -1.81 13.49
N TRP A 29 -11.64 -2.58 12.58
CA TRP A 29 -10.94 -3.61 11.78
C TRP A 29 -10.35 -3.05 10.48
N THR A 30 -10.45 -1.75 10.21
CA THR A 30 -9.69 -1.04 9.16
C THR A 30 -8.80 0.04 9.79
N VAL A 31 -7.73 0.42 9.08
CA VAL A 31 -6.75 1.38 9.62
C VAL A 31 -7.36 2.76 9.81
N GLN A 32 -8.11 3.26 8.82
CA GLN A 32 -8.82 4.53 8.89
C GLN A 32 -9.80 4.53 10.07
N GLY A 33 -10.64 3.50 10.19
CA GLY A 33 -11.63 3.41 11.26
C GLY A 33 -10.99 3.39 12.66
N ALA A 34 -9.89 2.66 12.83
CA ALA A 34 -9.12 2.64 14.09
C ALA A 34 -8.54 4.02 14.45
N ILE A 35 -8.01 4.77 13.47
CA ILE A 35 -7.49 6.13 13.70
C ILE A 35 -8.63 7.10 14.02
N GLU A 36 -9.74 7.04 13.29
CA GLU A 36 -10.93 7.86 13.55
C GLU A 36 -11.50 7.60 14.94
N ALA A 37 -11.62 6.33 15.36
CA ALA A 37 -12.07 5.96 16.69
C ALA A 37 -11.15 6.51 17.80
N ALA A 38 -9.83 6.53 17.56
CA ALA A 38 -8.88 7.18 18.46
C ALA A 38 -9.06 8.71 18.50
N LEU A 39 -9.23 9.35 17.34
CA LEU A 39 -9.46 10.80 17.25
C LEU A 39 -10.74 11.22 18.00
N CYS A 40 -11.83 10.46 17.90
CA CYS A 40 -13.08 10.73 18.64
C CYS A 40 -12.86 10.81 20.16
N GLN A 41 -11.91 10.03 20.71
CA GLN A 41 -11.62 10.02 22.14
C GLN A 41 -10.75 11.20 22.60
N LEU A 42 -10.15 11.96 21.68
CA LEU A 42 -9.32 13.14 22.01
C LEU A 42 -10.15 14.42 22.26
N GLY A 43 -11.48 14.34 22.17
CA GLY A 43 -12.36 15.45 22.54
C GLY A 43 -12.44 16.57 21.51
N CYS A 44 -12.37 16.25 20.22
CA CYS A 44 -12.72 17.18 19.14
C CYS A 44 -14.24 17.43 19.06
N LEU A 45 -14.63 18.52 18.38
CA LEU A 45 -16.00 18.79 17.96
C LEU A 45 -16.29 18.07 16.65
N GLY A 46 -17.44 17.38 16.59
CA GLY A 46 -17.85 16.60 15.43
C GLY A 46 -17.09 15.27 15.31
N ASP A 47 -17.44 14.53 14.25
CA ASP A 47 -16.81 13.25 13.92
C ASP A 47 -15.63 13.49 12.96
N PRO A 48 -14.39 13.20 13.36
CA PRO A 48 -13.22 13.38 12.52
C PRO A 48 -13.24 12.38 11.36
N VAL A 49 -13.05 12.88 10.14
CA VAL A 49 -12.97 12.07 8.91
C VAL A 49 -11.52 12.06 8.43
N VAL A 50 -10.92 10.88 8.40
CA VAL A 50 -9.52 10.71 7.99
C VAL A 50 -9.47 10.35 6.50
N VAL A 51 -8.79 11.16 5.70
CA VAL A 51 -8.67 10.95 4.26
C VAL A 51 -7.25 10.47 3.90
N PRO A 52 -7.06 9.17 3.61
CA PRO A 52 -5.74 8.60 3.36
C PRO A 52 -5.18 8.97 1.97
N ALA A 53 -3.87 9.16 1.92
CA ALA A 53 -3.08 9.46 0.74
C ALA A 53 -2.99 8.28 -0.23
N SER A 54 -2.95 7.07 0.33
CA SER A 54 -3.07 5.83 -0.43
C SER A 54 -3.95 4.84 0.30
N ARG A 55 -4.82 4.16 -0.45
CA ARG A 55 -5.58 3.02 0.03
C ARG A 55 -4.71 1.77 -0.09
N THR A 56 -4.79 0.86 0.87
CA THR A 56 -4.12 -0.44 0.81
C THR A 56 -5.12 -1.56 1.05
N ASP A 57 -4.97 -2.66 0.30
CA ASP A 57 -5.80 -3.85 0.45
C ASP A 57 -5.60 -4.52 1.82
N ALA A 58 -6.51 -5.43 2.17
CA ALA A 58 -6.38 -6.27 3.35
C ALA A 58 -5.02 -6.99 3.39
N GLY A 59 -4.37 -7.00 4.54
CA GLY A 59 -3.06 -7.63 4.74
C GLY A 59 -1.85 -6.83 4.22
N VAL A 60 -2.04 -5.72 3.50
CA VAL A 60 -0.93 -4.86 3.04
C VAL A 60 -0.46 -3.96 4.17
N HIS A 61 0.85 -3.86 4.37
CA HIS A 61 1.45 -3.03 5.42
C HIS A 61 1.73 -1.60 4.94
N ALA A 62 2.09 -0.71 5.86
CA ALA A 62 2.72 0.55 5.53
C ALA A 62 3.84 0.87 6.51
N THR A 63 5.02 1.25 6.01
CA THR A 63 6.02 1.93 6.84
C THR A 63 5.76 3.42 6.92
N GLU A 64 5.14 3.98 5.87
CA GLU A 64 4.77 5.38 5.82
C GLU A 64 3.55 5.57 4.90
N ASN A 65 2.38 5.66 5.50
CA ASN A 65 1.19 6.24 4.89
C ASN A 65 0.98 7.64 5.45
N ALA A 66 0.15 8.42 4.76
CA ALA A 66 -0.22 9.76 5.18
C ALA A 66 -1.74 9.91 5.07
N ALA A 67 -2.34 10.75 5.90
CA ALA A 67 -3.74 11.11 5.80
C ALA A 67 -3.94 12.53 6.31
N HIS A 68 -4.90 13.25 5.74
CA HIS A 68 -5.30 14.52 6.32
C HIS A 68 -6.62 14.38 7.10
N VAL A 69 -6.81 15.23 8.09
CA VAL A 69 -8.03 15.32 8.89
C VAL A 69 -8.25 16.75 9.34
N ASP A 70 -9.50 17.19 9.30
CA ASP A 70 -9.91 18.48 9.84
C ASP A 70 -10.35 18.31 11.29
N LEU A 71 -9.67 19.01 12.20
CA LEU A 71 -9.95 18.96 13.63
C LEU A 71 -10.35 20.33 14.16
N ARG A 72 -11.34 20.31 15.05
CA ARG A 72 -11.86 21.47 15.79
C ARG A 72 -11.82 21.15 17.29
N PRO A 73 -10.94 21.79 18.07
CA PRO A 73 -10.92 21.63 19.53
C PRO A 73 -12.24 22.11 20.16
N LYS A 74 -12.69 21.46 21.24
CA LYS A 74 -13.87 21.90 22.01
C LYS A 74 -13.69 23.30 22.60
N ASN A 75 -12.46 23.64 22.99
CA ASN A 75 -12.09 24.99 23.36
C ASN A 75 -11.61 25.73 22.10
N LEU A 76 -12.47 26.56 21.52
CA LEU A 76 -12.21 27.27 20.25
C LEU A 76 -11.02 28.25 20.32
N CYS A 77 -10.52 28.57 21.51
CA CYS A 77 -9.33 29.41 21.71
C CYS A 77 -8.00 28.64 21.67
N GLN A 78 -8.02 27.32 21.42
CA GLN A 78 -6.82 26.48 21.39
C GLN A 78 -6.74 25.72 20.06
N SER A 79 -5.53 25.48 19.58
CA SER A 79 -5.22 24.50 18.52
C SER A 79 -4.70 23.20 19.16
N PHE A 80 -4.80 22.08 18.42
CA PHE A 80 -4.08 20.88 18.83
C PHE A 80 -2.59 21.09 18.53
N GLN A 81 -1.73 20.97 19.53
CA GLN A 81 -0.29 20.91 19.28
C GLN A 81 0.03 19.57 18.57
N PRO A 82 0.69 19.60 17.39
CA PRO A 82 0.87 18.39 16.59
C PRO A 82 1.56 17.24 17.35
N GLU A 83 2.57 17.54 18.16
CA GLU A 83 3.31 16.55 18.93
C GLU A 83 2.44 15.88 20.01
N LEU A 84 1.59 16.66 20.68
CA LEU A 84 0.65 16.14 21.66
C LEU A 84 -0.47 15.32 21.00
N LEU A 85 -0.90 15.72 19.81
CA LEU A 85 -1.87 14.96 19.02
C LEU A 85 -1.28 13.60 18.60
N ALA A 86 -0.04 13.57 18.11
CA ALA A 86 0.67 12.32 17.78
C ALA A 86 0.79 11.40 19.01
N ALA A 87 1.22 11.95 20.15
CA ALA A 87 1.35 11.20 21.40
C ALA A 87 0.02 10.65 21.90
N GLY A 88 -1.03 11.48 21.91
CA GLY A 88 -2.39 11.08 22.31
C GLY A 88 -2.96 9.96 21.45
N LEU A 89 -2.79 10.06 20.13
CA LEU A 89 -3.20 9.01 19.20
C LEU A 89 -2.47 7.69 19.48
N ASN A 90 -1.15 7.72 19.65
CA ASN A 90 -0.39 6.52 19.95
C ASN A 90 -0.80 5.87 21.28
N ILE A 91 -1.10 6.65 22.32
CA ILE A 91 -1.60 6.13 23.60
C ILE A 91 -2.93 5.39 23.40
N LEU A 92 -3.86 5.97 22.66
CA LEU A 92 -5.19 5.38 22.42
C LEU A 92 -5.10 4.14 21.52
N LEU A 93 -4.33 4.21 20.43
CA LEU A 93 -4.11 3.08 19.54
C LEU A 93 -3.46 1.90 20.28
N ALA A 94 -2.46 2.16 21.13
CA ALA A 94 -1.84 1.12 21.96
C ALA A 94 -2.81 0.55 23.01
N ARG A 95 -3.61 1.39 23.67
CA ARG A 95 -4.63 0.97 24.63
C ARG A 95 -5.64 -0.01 24.00
N HIS A 96 -6.00 0.20 22.74
CA HIS A 96 -6.91 -0.65 21.99
C HIS A 96 -6.20 -1.76 21.20
N SER A 97 -4.91 -2.00 21.46
CA SER A 97 -4.12 -3.06 20.81
C SER A 97 -4.14 -2.97 19.28
N HIS A 98 -4.05 -1.77 18.73
CA HIS A 98 -3.86 -1.56 17.30
C HIS A 98 -2.37 -1.62 16.92
N ASP A 99 -2.06 -2.24 15.78
CA ASP A 99 -0.71 -2.27 15.19
C ASP A 99 -0.50 -1.02 14.30
N ILE A 100 -0.83 0.16 14.81
CA ILE A 100 -0.72 1.45 14.10
C ILE A 100 0.14 2.38 14.93
N LEU A 101 1.08 3.06 14.28
CA LEU A 101 1.97 4.04 14.89
C LEU A 101 1.88 5.36 14.13
N VAL A 102 1.39 6.40 14.80
CA VAL A 102 1.48 7.78 14.29
C VAL A 102 2.91 8.26 14.51
N ARG A 103 3.62 8.54 13.42
CA ARG A 103 5.02 8.93 13.41
C ARG A 103 5.20 10.42 13.57
N ASP A 104 4.34 11.18 12.91
CA ASP A 104 4.43 12.63 12.85
C ASP A 104 3.05 13.22 12.56
N VAL A 105 2.84 14.45 13.02
CA VAL A 105 1.65 15.24 12.72
C VAL A 105 2.10 16.64 12.35
N LEU A 106 1.56 17.18 11.28
CA LEU A 106 1.84 18.53 10.81
C LEU A 106 0.54 19.30 10.67
N GLN A 107 0.51 20.55 11.13
CA GLN A 107 -0.56 21.47 10.72
C GLN A 107 -0.26 21.89 9.27
N VAL A 108 -1.24 21.70 8.39
CA VAL A 108 -1.11 21.98 6.95
C VAL A 108 -2.20 22.96 6.51
N PRO A 109 -2.06 23.63 5.35
CA PRO A 109 -3.08 24.53 4.85
C PRO A 109 -4.42 23.83 4.61
N GLU A 110 -5.52 24.57 4.71
CA GLU A 110 -6.87 24.01 4.53
C GLU A 110 -7.11 23.46 3.11
N TRP A 111 -6.39 23.97 2.12
CA TRP A 111 -6.44 23.49 0.73
C TRP A 111 -5.63 22.21 0.49
N PHE A 112 -4.82 21.76 1.46
CA PHE A 112 -3.99 20.57 1.30
C PHE A 112 -4.84 19.29 1.22
N HIS A 113 -4.60 18.43 0.24
CA HIS A 113 -5.26 17.14 0.14
C HIS A 113 -4.26 15.98 0.02
N ALA A 114 -4.19 15.14 1.06
CA ALA A 114 -3.22 14.03 1.18
C ALA A 114 -3.19 13.09 -0.04
N ARG A 115 -4.35 12.80 -0.64
CA ARG A 115 -4.37 11.97 -1.87
C ARG A 115 -3.91 12.71 -3.12
N TYR A 116 -4.48 13.86 -3.48
CA TYR A 116 -4.24 14.43 -4.80
C TYR A 116 -2.93 15.20 -4.91
N LEU A 117 -2.44 15.76 -3.80
CA LEU A 117 -1.17 16.50 -3.77
C LEU A 117 0.05 15.62 -3.56
N ALA A 118 -0.13 14.33 -3.27
CA ALA A 118 0.99 13.41 -3.24
C ALA A 118 1.57 13.26 -4.65
N GLN A 119 2.85 13.63 -4.79
CA GLN A 119 3.57 13.65 -6.06
C GLN A 119 3.93 12.23 -6.52
N TRP A 120 4.33 11.36 -5.58
CA TRP A 120 4.56 9.94 -5.82
C TRP A 120 4.36 9.09 -4.58
N ARG A 121 4.10 7.81 -4.81
CA ARG A 121 4.11 6.75 -3.81
C ARG A 121 5.18 5.74 -4.18
N THR A 122 5.94 5.32 -3.18
CA THR A 122 6.82 4.17 -3.32
C THR A 122 6.21 3.01 -2.56
N TYR A 123 6.01 1.89 -3.25
CA TYR A 123 5.75 0.61 -2.63
C TYR A 123 7.06 -0.18 -2.58
N ARG A 124 7.17 -1.02 -1.55
CA ARG A 124 8.16 -2.09 -1.52
C ARG A 124 7.48 -3.45 -1.38
N TYR A 125 8.01 -4.46 -2.05
CA TYR A 125 7.55 -5.84 -1.90
C TYR A 125 8.70 -6.73 -1.43
N ARG A 126 8.61 -7.23 -0.20
CA ARG A 126 9.67 -8.02 0.45
C ARG A 126 9.56 -9.49 0.07
N VAL A 127 10.66 -10.05 -0.42
CA VAL A 127 10.74 -11.43 -0.89
C VAL A 127 11.95 -12.15 -0.31
N ALA A 128 11.74 -13.37 0.16
CA ALA A 128 12.77 -14.27 0.65
C ALA A 128 13.00 -15.36 -0.39
N VAL A 129 14.17 -15.36 -1.00
CA VAL A 129 14.54 -16.31 -2.05
C VAL A 129 15.30 -17.46 -1.43
N LEU A 130 14.79 -18.68 -1.56
CA LEU A 130 15.47 -19.86 -1.04
C LEU A 130 16.73 -20.21 -1.82
N LYS A 131 17.81 -20.48 -1.09
CA LYS A 131 19.04 -21.02 -1.66
C LYS A 131 18.80 -22.46 -2.12
N LYS A 132 19.29 -22.82 -3.30
CA LYS A 132 19.15 -24.19 -3.88
C LYS A 132 19.59 -25.29 -2.90
N ALA A 133 20.64 -25.04 -2.10
CA ALA A 133 21.14 -25.98 -1.10
C ALA A 133 20.14 -26.28 0.03
N ALA A 134 19.26 -25.34 0.40
CA ALA A 134 18.28 -25.53 1.46
C ALA A 134 17.18 -26.53 1.05
N LEU A 135 16.69 -26.43 -0.20
CA LEU A 135 15.69 -27.34 -0.75
C LEU A 135 16.18 -28.80 -0.81
N LEU A 136 17.47 -29.00 -1.10
CA LEU A 136 18.07 -30.34 -1.18
C LEU A 136 18.22 -31.02 0.19
N LYS A 137 18.47 -30.24 1.25
CA LYS A 137 18.69 -30.75 2.62
C LYS A 137 17.38 -31.16 3.30
N HIS A 138 16.26 -30.54 2.94
CA HIS A 138 15.00 -30.65 3.67
C HIS A 138 13.88 -31.28 2.84
N LYS A 139 14.13 -32.47 2.25
CA LYS A 139 13.14 -33.22 1.44
C LYS A 139 11.77 -33.43 2.11
N ARG A 140 11.69 -33.41 3.45
CA ARG A 140 10.43 -33.54 4.23
C ARG A 140 9.73 -32.21 4.54
N CYS A 141 10.40 -31.06 4.38
CA CYS A 141 9.79 -29.74 4.51
C CYS A 141 9.34 -29.17 3.14
N ALA A 142 9.44 -29.99 2.08
CA ALA A 142 9.03 -29.62 0.73
C ALA A 142 7.53 -29.31 0.60
N ASP A 143 6.71 -29.76 1.55
CA ASP A 143 5.25 -29.55 1.55
C ASP A 143 4.87 -28.08 1.81
N SER A 144 5.75 -27.29 2.44
CA SER A 144 5.54 -25.85 2.61
C SER A 144 6.85 -25.08 2.66
N ILE A 145 7.14 -24.37 1.58
CA ILE A 145 8.27 -23.44 1.48
C ILE A 145 8.22 -22.33 2.56
N ARG A 146 7.04 -22.08 3.15
CA ARG A 146 6.84 -21.16 4.26
C ARG A 146 7.57 -21.58 5.53
N ALA A 147 7.85 -22.88 5.71
CA ALA A 147 8.58 -23.40 6.87
C ALA A 147 10.04 -22.90 6.97
N PHE A 148 10.55 -22.29 5.90
CA PHE A 148 11.89 -21.71 5.84
C PHE A 148 11.92 -20.20 6.11
N LEU A 149 10.77 -19.58 6.40
CA LEU A 149 10.76 -18.16 6.79
C LEU A 149 11.18 -18.00 8.25
N PRO A 150 12.15 -17.12 8.54
CA PRO A 150 12.44 -16.65 9.89
C PRO A 150 11.18 -16.08 10.54
N LEU A 151 11.08 -16.21 11.87
CA LEU A 151 9.88 -15.80 12.59
C LEU A 151 9.57 -14.30 12.40
N ALA A 152 10.61 -13.47 12.34
CA ALA A 152 10.46 -12.02 12.15
C ALA A 152 9.91 -11.63 10.76
N GLU A 153 10.00 -12.52 9.77
CA GLU A 153 9.53 -12.34 8.40
C GLU A 153 8.13 -12.95 8.17
N LEU A 154 7.60 -13.68 9.15
CA LEU A 154 6.28 -14.29 9.08
C LEU A 154 5.20 -13.21 8.90
N ASN A 155 4.38 -13.35 7.86
CA ASN A 155 3.37 -12.36 7.45
C ASN A 155 3.95 -10.96 7.17
N ARG A 156 5.22 -10.89 6.77
CA ARG A 156 5.92 -9.65 6.39
C ARG A 156 6.73 -9.80 5.09
N CYS A 157 6.86 -11.03 4.62
CA CYS A 157 7.67 -11.40 3.48
C CYS A 157 7.00 -12.54 2.71
N HIS A 158 7.16 -12.53 1.38
CA HIS A 158 6.79 -13.66 0.55
C HIS A 158 8.01 -14.55 0.32
N VAL A 159 7.91 -15.85 0.60
CA VAL A 159 8.97 -16.80 0.28
C VAL A 159 8.77 -17.40 -1.11
N VAL A 160 9.85 -17.49 -1.88
CA VAL A 160 9.87 -18.05 -3.24
C VAL A 160 11.08 -18.97 -3.44
N PRO A 161 11.02 -19.92 -4.41
CA PRO A 161 12.18 -20.66 -4.85
C PRO A 161 13.25 -19.74 -5.48
N ALA A 162 14.40 -20.33 -5.86
CA ALA A 162 15.46 -19.63 -6.57
C ALA A 162 14.93 -18.86 -7.80
N LEU A 163 15.47 -17.67 -8.03
CA LEU A 163 15.10 -16.76 -9.13
C LEU A 163 16.26 -16.56 -10.10
N GLU A 164 15.93 -16.43 -11.39
CA GLU A 164 16.83 -15.96 -12.44
C GLU A 164 16.76 -14.42 -12.51
N LEU A 165 17.75 -13.75 -11.89
CA LEU A 165 17.71 -12.29 -11.67
C LEU A 165 17.73 -11.49 -12.98
N ASP A 166 18.46 -11.94 -14.00
CA ASP A 166 18.51 -11.24 -15.29
C ASP A 166 17.13 -11.17 -15.95
N ARG A 167 16.35 -12.25 -15.87
CA ARG A 167 14.97 -12.26 -16.36
C ARG A 167 14.06 -11.36 -15.53
N ALA A 168 14.28 -11.29 -14.22
CA ALA A 168 13.55 -10.36 -13.37
C ALA A 168 13.80 -8.91 -13.82
N HIS A 169 15.06 -8.56 -14.10
CA HIS A 169 15.45 -7.24 -14.61
C HIS A 169 14.80 -6.93 -15.96
N GLU A 170 14.87 -7.84 -16.94
CA GLU A 170 14.25 -7.64 -18.26
C GLU A 170 12.74 -7.35 -18.18
N VAL A 171 12.02 -8.06 -17.31
CA VAL A 171 10.59 -7.83 -17.13
C VAL A 171 10.29 -6.52 -16.41
N MET A 172 11.10 -6.14 -15.41
CA MET A 172 10.95 -4.84 -14.74
C MET A 172 11.20 -3.68 -15.70
N GLU A 173 12.16 -3.80 -16.62
CA GLU A 173 12.41 -2.81 -17.67
C GLU A 173 11.19 -2.64 -18.59
N LEU A 174 10.58 -3.75 -19.04
CA LEU A 174 9.37 -3.69 -19.87
C LEU A 174 8.17 -3.05 -19.15
N LEU A 175 8.07 -3.25 -17.84
CA LEU A 175 6.99 -2.69 -17.01
C LEU A 175 7.25 -1.26 -16.52
N SER A 176 8.44 -0.71 -16.80
CA SER A 176 8.79 0.67 -16.44
C SER A 176 8.32 1.67 -17.50
N GLY A 177 8.06 2.90 -17.08
CA GLY A 177 7.54 3.98 -17.94
C GLY A 177 6.01 4.02 -18.01
N GLU A 178 5.51 4.76 -19.01
CA GLU A 178 4.09 5.01 -19.21
C GLU A 178 3.41 3.90 -20.02
N HIS A 179 2.44 3.23 -19.41
CA HIS A 179 1.65 2.18 -20.07
C HIS A 179 0.19 2.21 -19.63
N ASP A 180 -0.71 1.65 -20.45
CA ASP A 180 -2.05 1.29 -20.02
C ASP A 180 -2.00 -0.01 -19.18
N PHE A 181 -2.08 0.13 -17.85
CA PHE A 181 -1.99 -0.99 -16.92
C PHE A 181 -3.32 -1.70 -16.66
N ARG A 182 -4.32 -1.61 -17.56
CA ARG A 182 -5.64 -2.26 -17.36
C ARG A 182 -5.53 -3.76 -17.06
N SER A 183 -4.61 -4.48 -17.72
CA SER A 183 -4.33 -5.91 -17.48
C SER A 183 -3.82 -6.20 -16.07
N PHE A 184 -3.24 -5.21 -15.41
CA PHE A 184 -2.72 -5.29 -14.06
C PHE A 184 -3.72 -4.78 -13.00
N LYS A 185 -4.92 -4.33 -13.39
CA LYS A 185 -5.97 -3.92 -12.45
C LYS A 185 -6.74 -5.14 -11.95
N GLY A 186 -6.76 -5.33 -10.63
CA GLY A 186 -7.63 -6.30 -9.97
C GLY A 186 -9.11 -6.06 -10.26
N SER A 187 -9.91 -7.11 -10.34
CA SER A 187 -11.36 -6.99 -10.41
C SER A 187 -11.92 -6.48 -9.08
N SER A 188 -12.73 -5.41 -9.12
CA SER A 188 -13.58 -4.95 -8.02
C SER A 188 -15.02 -5.38 -8.29
N ARG A 189 -15.85 -5.53 -7.24
CA ARG A 189 -17.29 -5.84 -7.40
C ARG A 189 -18.11 -4.64 -7.87
N SER A 190 -17.59 -3.42 -7.70
CA SER A 190 -18.18 -2.19 -8.22
C SER A 190 -17.57 -1.84 -9.58
N ASP A 191 -18.43 -1.77 -10.61
CA ASP A 191 -18.05 -1.38 -11.99
C ASP A 191 -17.90 0.14 -12.17
N GLN A 192 -18.01 0.93 -11.09
CA GLN A 192 -18.00 2.39 -11.15
C GLN A 192 -16.63 3.01 -11.52
N ASP A 193 -15.59 2.20 -11.72
CA ASP A 193 -14.24 2.66 -12.04
C ASP A 193 -13.89 2.64 -13.55
N GLU A 194 -14.83 2.40 -14.45
CA GLU A 194 -14.54 2.38 -15.91
C GLU A 194 -14.18 3.74 -16.50
N VAL A 195 -14.58 4.83 -15.86
CA VAL A 195 -14.38 6.20 -16.38
C VAL A 195 -12.94 6.71 -16.16
N ARG A 196 -12.15 6.06 -15.29
CA ARG A 196 -10.81 6.56 -14.91
C ARG A 196 -9.73 5.96 -15.81
N SER A 197 -8.84 6.83 -16.30
CA SER A 197 -7.64 6.40 -17.03
C SER A 197 -6.90 5.29 -16.27
N THR A 198 -6.56 4.23 -17.00
CA THR A 198 -5.72 3.12 -16.54
C THR A 198 -4.24 3.29 -16.90
N VAL A 199 -3.90 4.41 -17.53
CA VAL A 199 -2.52 4.78 -17.85
C VAL A 199 -1.79 5.20 -16.57
N ARG A 200 -0.63 4.60 -16.32
CA ARG A 200 0.26 4.97 -15.21
C ARG A 200 1.69 5.06 -15.73
N ASP A 201 2.46 5.93 -15.12
CA ASP A 201 3.90 6.05 -15.35
C ASP A 201 4.65 5.46 -14.15
N VAL A 202 5.30 4.31 -14.35
CA VAL A 202 6.13 3.65 -13.33
C VAL A 202 7.55 4.18 -13.48
N THR A 203 7.91 5.14 -12.62
CA THR A 203 9.16 5.89 -12.71
C THR A 203 10.35 5.17 -12.10
N ASP A 204 10.11 4.15 -11.27
CA ASP A 204 11.15 3.30 -10.72
C ASP A 204 10.59 1.89 -10.48
N PHE A 205 11.25 0.86 -11.03
CA PHE A 205 10.96 -0.53 -10.72
C PHE A 205 12.27 -1.31 -10.65
N ARG A 206 12.73 -1.64 -9.44
CA ARG A 206 14.00 -2.34 -9.22
C ARG A 206 13.87 -3.44 -8.19
N LEU A 207 14.79 -4.40 -8.23
CA LEU A 207 14.99 -5.41 -7.21
C LEU A 207 16.31 -5.10 -6.47
N LEU A 208 16.24 -4.95 -5.16
CA LEU A 208 17.36 -4.56 -4.31
C LEU A 208 17.58 -5.60 -3.20
N PRO A 209 18.83 -5.86 -2.76
CA PRO A 209 19.05 -6.66 -1.56
C PRO A 209 18.35 -6.01 -0.36
N ALA A 210 17.59 -6.80 0.39
CA ALA A 210 16.87 -6.30 1.56
C ALA A 210 17.69 -6.54 2.83
N ALA A 211 17.67 -5.56 3.74
CA ALA A 211 18.34 -5.68 5.02
C ALA A 211 17.76 -6.84 5.85
N GLN A 212 18.65 -7.69 6.36
CA GLN A 212 18.31 -8.70 7.35
C GLN A 212 18.13 -8.05 8.72
N PRO A 213 17.08 -8.41 9.50
CA PRO A 213 17.01 -8.02 10.90
C PRO A 213 18.23 -8.50 11.68
N ALA A 214 18.58 -7.80 12.76
CA ALA A 214 19.64 -8.23 13.68
C ALA A 214 19.13 -9.30 14.65
N ASP A 215 18.57 -10.38 14.10
CA ASP A 215 18.12 -11.57 14.82
C ASP A 215 19.03 -12.76 14.47
N ASN A 216 19.24 -13.66 15.44
CA ASN A 216 20.08 -14.85 15.28
C ASN A 216 19.25 -16.06 14.81
N ASP A 217 18.22 -15.85 13.97
CA ASP A 217 17.42 -16.96 13.45
C ASP A 217 18.25 -17.73 12.40
N PRO A 218 18.58 -19.02 12.61
CA PRO A 218 19.42 -19.78 11.69
C PRO A 218 18.77 -19.99 10.30
N LEU A 219 17.49 -19.67 10.13
CA LEU A 219 16.83 -19.75 8.83
C LEU A 219 17.32 -18.69 7.84
N TYR A 220 17.89 -17.57 8.29
CA TYR A 220 18.46 -16.57 7.36
C TYR A 220 19.63 -17.11 6.54
N ASP A 221 20.39 -18.09 7.06
CA ASP A 221 21.48 -18.72 6.31
C ASP A 221 20.98 -19.42 5.03
N GLN A 222 19.70 -19.81 5.00
CA GLN A 222 19.08 -20.60 3.95
C GLN A 222 18.43 -19.77 2.85
N LEU A 223 18.42 -18.44 2.99
CA LEU A 223 17.70 -17.54 2.10
C LEU A 223 18.52 -16.29 1.79
N ASP A 224 18.12 -15.63 0.72
CA ASP A 224 18.56 -14.28 0.36
C ASP A 224 17.34 -13.37 0.38
N LEU A 225 17.42 -12.27 1.11
CA LEU A 225 16.32 -11.30 1.19
C LEU A 225 16.47 -10.25 0.10
N TRP A 226 15.37 -9.99 -0.59
CA TRP A 226 15.27 -8.95 -1.60
C TRP A 226 14.02 -8.09 -1.38
N GLU A 227 14.03 -6.89 -1.94
CA GLU A 227 12.86 -6.04 -2.03
C GLU A 227 12.69 -5.49 -3.44
N PHE A 228 11.47 -5.61 -3.98
CA PHE A 228 11.09 -4.81 -5.13
C PHE A 228 10.80 -3.40 -4.65
N ARG A 229 11.42 -2.38 -5.25
CA ARG A 229 11.06 -0.97 -5.09
C ARG A 229 10.29 -0.52 -6.32
N ILE A 230 9.08 0.01 -6.12
CA ILE A 230 8.16 0.40 -7.20
C ILE A 230 7.60 1.79 -6.93
N CYS A 231 7.88 2.76 -7.80
CA CYS A 231 7.48 4.16 -7.66
C CYS A 231 6.57 4.60 -8.81
N SER A 232 5.49 5.32 -8.48
CA SER A 232 4.63 5.99 -9.45
C SER A 232 3.84 7.11 -8.76
N ARG A 233 3.30 8.06 -9.54
CA ARG A 233 2.33 9.03 -9.04
C ARG A 233 1.12 8.33 -8.41
N SER A 234 0.62 7.26 -9.02
CA SER A 234 -0.53 6.50 -8.52
C SER A 234 -0.51 5.06 -9.04
N PHE A 235 -1.28 4.18 -8.41
CA PHE A 235 -1.43 2.79 -8.83
C PHE A 235 -2.92 2.43 -8.96
N LEU A 236 -3.22 1.48 -9.83
CA LEU A 236 -4.54 0.85 -9.91
C LEU A 236 -4.70 -0.19 -8.79
N TYR A 237 -5.95 -0.56 -8.51
CA TYR A 237 -6.27 -1.61 -7.55
C TYR A 237 -5.49 -2.90 -7.86
N ARG A 238 -4.75 -3.43 -6.86
CA ARG A 238 -3.87 -4.61 -6.96
C ARG A 238 -2.71 -4.54 -7.98
N GLN A 239 -2.46 -3.40 -8.64
CA GLN A 239 -1.46 -3.27 -9.71
C GLN A 239 -0.06 -3.74 -9.27
N VAL A 240 0.42 -3.26 -8.12
CA VAL A 240 1.77 -3.54 -7.63
C VAL A 240 1.98 -5.05 -7.43
N ARG A 241 1.03 -5.74 -6.77
CA ARG A 241 1.09 -7.19 -6.54
C ARG A 241 1.08 -7.95 -7.87
N ARG A 242 0.25 -7.53 -8.83
CA ARG A 242 0.18 -8.14 -10.16
C ARG A 242 1.48 -7.94 -10.96
N MET A 243 2.09 -6.76 -10.91
CA MET A 243 3.39 -6.53 -11.54
C MET A 243 4.47 -7.44 -10.94
N VAL A 244 4.57 -7.50 -9.60
CA VAL A 244 5.52 -8.38 -8.91
C VAL A 244 5.27 -9.86 -9.24
N SER A 245 4.02 -10.28 -9.34
CA SER A 245 3.67 -11.65 -9.75
C SER A 245 4.21 -12.03 -11.11
N VAL A 246 4.11 -11.14 -12.10
CA VAL A 246 4.61 -11.41 -13.45
C VAL A 246 6.13 -11.48 -13.44
N VAL A 247 6.80 -10.59 -12.70
CA VAL A 247 8.26 -10.63 -12.53
C VAL A 247 8.71 -11.95 -11.90
N LEU A 248 8.11 -12.36 -10.78
CA LEU A 248 8.45 -13.61 -10.10
C LEU A 248 8.13 -14.85 -10.94
N HIS A 249 7.03 -14.83 -11.69
CA HIS A 249 6.70 -15.90 -12.62
C HIS A 249 7.76 -16.01 -13.73
N ALA A 250 8.19 -14.89 -14.30
CA ALA A 250 9.19 -14.87 -15.36
C ALA A 250 10.61 -15.24 -14.89
N ALA A 251 10.94 -14.86 -13.66
CA ALA A 251 12.19 -15.20 -13.02
C ALA A 251 12.24 -16.65 -12.52
N SER A 252 11.14 -17.40 -12.60
CA SER A 252 11.14 -18.83 -12.25
C SER A 252 12.03 -19.63 -13.22
N PRO A 253 12.98 -20.45 -12.73
CA PRO A 253 13.84 -21.29 -13.58
C PRO A 253 13.06 -22.30 -14.45
N HIS A 254 11.82 -22.62 -14.06
CA HIS A 254 10.98 -23.59 -14.77
C HIS A 254 10.19 -23.01 -15.94
N VAL A 255 10.19 -21.69 -16.11
CA VAL A 255 9.46 -21.02 -17.19
C VAL A 255 10.44 -20.56 -18.28
N PRO A 256 10.24 -20.86 -19.57
CA PRO A 256 11.10 -20.35 -20.63
C PRO A 256 11.06 -18.82 -20.73
N GLY A 257 12.22 -18.17 -20.86
CA GLY A 257 12.31 -16.70 -20.87
C GLY A 257 11.56 -16.03 -22.03
N ALA A 258 11.60 -16.62 -23.22
CA ALA A 258 10.91 -16.10 -24.40
C ALA A 258 9.39 -16.00 -24.21
N ASP A 259 8.79 -17.01 -23.56
CA ASP A 259 7.34 -17.06 -23.30
C ASP A 259 6.92 -15.96 -22.31
N CYS A 260 7.78 -15.66 -21.32
CA CYS A 260 7.51 -14.63 -20.31
C CYS A 260 7.55 -13.21 -20.88
N LEU A 261 8.57 -12.88 -21.68
CA LEU A 261 8.65 -11.55 -22.30
C LEU A 261 7.51 -11.34 -23.30
N ALA A 262 7.14 -12.38 -24.05
CA ALA A 262 5.98 -12.35 -24.93
C ALA A 262 4.67 -12.12 -24.15
N LEU A 263 4.50 -12.80 -23.00
CA LEU A 263 3.36 -12.58 -22.12
C LEU A 263 3.28 -11.13 -21.64
N VAL A 264 4.37 -10.56 -21.11
CA VAL A 264 4.40 -9.18 -20.60
C VAL A 264 4.06 -8.19 -21.72
N ARG A 265 4.70 -8.34 -22.88
CA ARG A 265 4.42 -7.49 -24.05
C ARG A 265 2.96 -7.59 -24.49
N SER A 266 2.37 -8.79 -24.47
CA SER A 266 0.96 -8.98 -24.79
C SER A 266 0.04 -8.29 -23.79
N LEU A 267 0.34 -8.35 -22.49
CA LEU A 267 -0.46 -7.68 -21.45
C LEU A 267 -0.46 -6.16 -21.59
N LEU A 268 0.66 -5.58 -22.03
CA LEU A 268 0.80 -4.14 -22.27
C LEU A 268 0.20 -3.70 -23.61
N ALA A 269 0.37 -4.51 -24.67
CA ALA A 269 -0.16 -4.21 -26.00
C ALA A 269 -1.68 -4.39 -26.10
N ASN A 270 -2.27 -5.29 -25.30
CA ASN A 270 -3.70 -5.61 -25.31
C ASN A 270 -4.33 -5.40 -23.92
N PRO A 271 -4.46 -4.14 -23.44
CA PRO A 271 -4.92 -3.84 -22.08
C PRO A 271 -6.39 -4.22 -21.84
N SER A 272 -6.65 -5.24 -21.03
CA SER A 272 -8.00 -5.75 -20.70
C SER A 272 -8.07 -6.29 -19.27
N LYS A 273 -9.22 -6.13 -18.59
CA LYS A 273 -9.41 -6.65 -17.22
C LYS A 273 -9.38 -8.20 -17.19
N GLU A 274 -9.72 -8.82 -18.32
CA GLU A 274 -9.83 -10.27 -18.56
C GLU A 274 -8.50 -10.88 -19.02
N ALA A 275 -7.51 -10.07 -19.39
CA ALA A 275 -6.23 -10.53 -19.93
C ALA A 275 -5.30 -11.16 -18.88
N TRP A 276 -5.67 -11.17 -17.59
CA TRP A 276 -4.81 -11.71 -16.53
C TRP A 276 -4.54 -13.22 -16.77
N PRO A 277 -3.27 -13.65 -16.87
CA PRO A 277 -2.95 -15.03 -17.23
C PRO A 277 -3.28 -16.00 -16.10
N GLY A 278 -4.10 -17.02 -16.39
CA GLY A 278 -4.55 -18.01 -15.40
C GLY A 278 -3.43 -18.82 -14.74
N GLY A 279 -2.25 -18.90 -15.39
CA GLY A 279 -1.05 -19.55 -14.84
C GLY A 279 -0.25 -18.71 -13.84
N VAL A 280 -0.56 -17.41 -13.69
CA VAL A 280 0.18 -16.50 -12.81
C VAL A 280 -0.63 -16.20 -11.56
N ARG A 281 -0.14 -16.70 -10.42
CA ARG A 281 -0.74 -16.44 -9.11
C ARG A 281 -0.36 -15.05 -8.61
N VAL A 282 -1.36 -14.32 -8.10
CA VAL A 282 -1.12 -13.02 -7.46
C VAL A 282 -0.38 -13.24 -6.14
N VAL A 283 0.72 -12.52 -5.93
CA VAL A 283 1.52 -12.65 -4.72
C VAL A 283 0.73 -12.23 -3.46
N PRO A 284 1.04 -12.79 -2.28
CA PRO A 284 0.36 -12.44 -1.03
C PRO A 284 0.45 -10.94 -0.70
N ALA A 285 -0.57 -10.40 -0.02
CA ALA A 285 -0.60 -9.00 0.40
C ALA A 285 0.45 -8.66 1.46
N CYS A 286 0.76 -9.61 2.34
CA CYS A 286 1.65 -9.42 3.49
C CYS A 286 3.14 -9.21 3.12
N GLY A 287 3.54 -9.42 1.86
CA GLY A 287 4.85 -9.00 1.37
C GLY A 287 4.89 -7.52 0.96
N LEU A 288 3.73 -6.89 0.75
CA LEU A 288 3.63 -5.52 0.22
C LEU A 288 3.58 -4.49 1.35
N TYR A 289 4.34 -3.40 1.17
CA TYR A 289 4.34 -2.23 2.02
C TYR A 289 4.17 -0.98 1.18
N LEU A 290 3.26 -0.09 1.59
CA LEU A 290 3.39 1.32 1.22
C LEU A 290 4.59 1.89 1.97
N ALA A 291 5.65 2.20 1.24
CA ALA A 291 6.94 2.55 1.81
C ALA A 291 7.04 4.05 2.11
N GLN A 292 6.58 4.88 1.17
CA GLN A 292 6.72 6.34 1.21
C GLN A 292 5.58 7.02 0.45
N VAL A 293 5.17 8.19 0.95
CA VAL A 293 4.29 9.14 0.24
C VAL A 293 4.98 10.49 0.23
N HIS A 294 5.25 11.01 -0.98
CA HIS A 294 5.97 12.27 -1.15
C HIS A 294 5.04 13.42 -1.48
N TYR A 295 5.31 14.58 -0.90
CA TYR A 295 4.61 15.84 -1.12
C TYR A 295 5.64 16.92 -1.42
N ASP A 296 5.18 17.99 -2.07
CA ASP A 296 5.96 19.22 -2.10
C ASP A 296 6.10 19.77 -0.67
N PRO A 297 7.33 19.99 -0.15
CA PRO A 297 7.52 20.57 1.17
C PRO A 297 6.84 21.93 1.35
N ALA A 298 6.71 22.73 0.29
CA ALA A 298 6.01 24.02 0.35
C ALA A 298 4.51 23.85 0.67
N HIS A 299 3.91 22.72 0.28
CA HIS A 299 2.50 22.43 0.58
C HIS A 299 2.25 21.99 2.03
N LEU A 300 3.32 21.73 2.80
CA LEU A 300 3.23 21.26 4.18
C LEU A 300 3.39 22.39 5.21
N ILE A 301 3.64 23.63 4.76
CA ILE A 301 3.76 24.80 5.62
C ILE A 301 2.36 25.30 5.96
N GLY A 302 1.99 25.32 7.25
CA GLY A 302 0.61 25.48 7.70
C GLY A 302 -0.15 26.73 7.22
N ASP A 303 0.56 27.82 6.94
CA ASP A 303 0.03 29.11 6.48
C ASP A 303 0.36 29.41 5.00
N ALA A 304 0.83 28.42 4.23
CA ALA A 304 1.14 28.62 2.83
C ALA A 304 -0.10 29.00 2.00
N GLU A 305 0.08 29.99 1.14
CA GLU A 305 -0.89 30.32 0.09
C GLU A 305 -0.96 29.17 -0.93
N MET A 306 -2.16 28.96 -1.48
CA MET A 306 -2.39 27.91 -2.47
C MET A 306 -1.68 28.27 -3.78
N PRO A 307 -0.74 27.43 -4.29
CA PRO A 307 -0.12 27.65 -5.57
C PRO A 307 -1.13 27.65 -6.73
N GLU A 308 -0.86 28.40 -7.79
CA GLU A 308 -1.79 28.57 -8.92
C GLU A 308 -2.07 27.25 -9.67
N ASP A 309 -1.07 26.36 -9.79
CA ASP A 309 -1.21 25.05 -10.39
C ASP A 309 -2.11 24.12 -9.55
N VAL A 310 -2.05 24.23 -8.23
CA VAL A 310 -2.98 23.54 -7.31
C VAL A 310 -4.39 24.13 -7.45
N ALA A 311 -4.51 25.45 -7.54
CA ALA A 311 -5.79 26.13 -7.75
C ALA A 311 -6.43 25.74 -9.09
N GLU A 312 -5.64 25.61 -10.16
CA GLU A 312 -6.07 25.13 -11.47
C GLU A 312 -6.52 23.65 -11.40
N PHE A 313 -5.75 22.80 -10.72
CA PHE A 313 -6.13 21.40 -10.50
C PHE A 313 -7.52 21.29 -9.84
N TYR A 314 -7.78 22.05 -8.77
CA TYR A 314 -9.08 22.01 -8.09
C TYR A 314 -10.23 22.66 -8.89
N ARG A 315 -9.95 23.59 -9.82
CA ARG A 315 -10.97 24.08 -10.77
C ARG A 315 -11.44 23.00 -11.73
N THR A 316 -10.54 22.12 -12.16
CA THR A 316 -10.89 21.00 -13.06
C THR A 316 -11.49 19.80 -12.34
N LYS A 317 -11.30 19.69 -11.02
CA LYS A 317 -11.86 18.65 -10.15
C LYS A 317 -12.28 19.25 -8.79
N PRO A 318 -13.57 19.60 -8.60
CA PRO A 318 -14.01 20.24 -7.35
C PRO A 318 -13.80 19.31 -6.15
N VAL A 319 -13.23 19.85 -5.06
CA VAL A 319 -12.94 19.13 -3.81
C VAL A 319 -14.20 18.46 -3.21
N ALA A 320 -15.38 19.07 -3.36
CA ALA A 320 -16.65 18.50 -2.89
C ALA A 320 -17.10 17.28 -3.71
N ALA A 321 -16.78 17.20 -5.01
CA ALA A 321 -17.04 15.99 -5.80
C ALA A 321 -16.06 14.86 -5.41
N ILE A 322 -14.85 15.26 -5.03
CA ILE A 322 -13.73 14.41 -4.59
C ILE A 322 -13.99 13.72 -3.24
N GLU A 323 -14.54 14.43 -2.25
CA GLU A 323 -14.80 13.87 -0.91
C GLU A 323 -16.03 12.96 -0.91
N ASN A 324 -17.08 13.29 -1.70
CA ASN A 324 -18.26 12.44 -1.89
C ASN A 324 -17.98 11.14 -2.68
N GLU A 325 -16.94 11.13 -3.53
CA GLU A 325 -16.47 9.92 -4.22
C GLU A 325 -15.85 8.88 -3.28
N ASP A 326 -15.38 9.30 -2.10
CA ASP A 326 -14.76 8.44 -1.11
C ASP A 326 -15.79 7.78 -0.17
N GLU A 327 -16.93 8.42 0.07
CA GLU A 327 -18.00 7.89 0.93
C GLU A 327 -18.95 6.91 0.22
N ASN A 328 -19.20 7.07 -1.08
CA ASN A 328 -20.25 6.32 -1.80
C ASN A 328 -19.82 4.96 -2.40
N ARG A 329 -18.64 4.41 -2.05
CA ARG A 329 -18.05 3.27 -2.78
C ARG A 329 -18.28 1.87 -2.23
N ASP A 330 -18.81 1.67 -1.01
CA ASP A 330 -18.65 0.37 -0.32
C ASP A 330 -19.85 -0.16 0.49
N GLU A 331 -21.08 -0.12 -0.03
CA GLU A 331 -22.22 -0.85 0.60
C GLU A 331 -22.16 -2.40 0.47
N GLY A 332 -21.05 -3.03 0.07
CA GLY A 332 -21.09 -4.44 -0.39
C GLY A 332 -19.95 -5.40 -0.07
N ASP A 333 -18.91 -5.01 0.66
CA ASP A 333 -17.68 -5.81 0.77
C ASP A 333 -17.53 -6.55 2.12
N ASP A 334 -18.34 -7.59 2.35
CA ASP A 334 -18.14 -8.58 3.43
C ASP A 334 -17.01 -9.58 3.03
N TYR A 335 -15.75 -9.21 3.27
CA TYR A 335 -14.54 -9.98 2.96
C TYR A 335 -14.20 -11.06 4.01
N ARG A 336 -15.10 -12.01 4.25
CA ARG A 336 -14.81 -13.16 5.15
C ARG A 336 -14.11 -14.36 4.48
N SER A 337 -13.73 -14.30 3.20
CA SER A 337 -13.30 -15.51 2.46
C SER A 337 -11.80 -15.72 2.22
N GLU A 338 -10.89 -14.79 2.55
CA GLU A 338 -9.45 -14.99 2.30
C GLU A 338 -8.64 -15.45 3.53
N GLN A 339 -9.23 -15.57 4.73
CA GLN A 339 -8.54 -16.11 5.92
C GLN A 339 -8.56 -17.64 6.03
N ALA A 340 -9.24 -18.36 5.13
CA ALA A 340 -9.45 -19.81 5.25
C ALA A 340 -8.37 -20.69 4.58
N LEU A 341 -7.37 -20.12 3.93
CA LEU A 341 -6.29 -20.87 3.26
C LEU A 341 -4.94 -20.17 3.43
N SER A 342 -4.38 -20.21 4.64
CA SER A 342 -2.97 -19.88 4.89
C SER A 342 -2.32 -20.90 5.81
#